data_AF-A0A3B0JN14-F1
#
_entry.id   AF-A0A3B0JN14-F1
#
_cell.length_a   1.000
_cell.length_b   1.000
_cell.length_c   1.000
_cell.angle_alpha   90.00
_cell.angle_beta   90.00
_cell.angle_gamma   90.00
#
_symmetry.space_group_name_H-M   'P 1'
#
loop_
_entity.id
_entity.type
_entity.pdbx_description
1 polymer ?
#
loop_
_entity_poly.entity_id
_entity_poly.type
_entity_poly.pdbx_seq_one_letter_code
_entity_poly.pdbx_strand_id
1 'polypeptide(L)'
;MPTELRALGDGYVRDEFKRHLKCNPMEAQLFMTEWARYASTITKQLGLRGKPKGELGEEMDPNAVEMLKDDQVVQLYELMLAAKGLEGDTITADDVRGSSKSK
;
A
#
# COMPACT_ATOMS: atom_id res chain seq x y z
N MET A 1 -13.88 -6.07 12.24
CA MET A 1 -12.69 -5.21 12.38
C MET A 1 -12.72 -4.55 13.76
N PRO A 2 -11.61 -4.57 14.52
CA PRO A 2 -11.44 -3.77 15.73
C PRO A 2 -11.77 -2.29 15.49
N THR A 3 -12.32 -1.60 16.48
CA THR A 3 -12.90 -0.25 16.34
C THR A 3 -11.88 0.79 15.86
N GLU A 4 -10.64 0.72 16.35
CA GLU A 4 -9.55 1.65 16.00
C GLU A 4 -9.11 1.48 14.53
N LEU A 5 -8.94 0.24 14.08
CA LEU A 5 -8.60 -0.07 12.69
C LEU A 5 -9.73 0.28 11.71
N ARG A 6 -10.98 0.26 12.17
CA ARG A 6 -12.14 0.64 11.36
C ARG A 6 -12.16 2.14 11.06
N ALA A 7 -11.88 3.00 12.03
CA ALA A 7 -11.88 4.45 11.81
C ALA A 7 -10.82 4.89 10.79
N LEU A 8 -9.60 4.33 10.91
CA LEU A 8 -8.52 4.57 9.95
C LEU A 8 -8.88 4.04 8.55
N GLY A 9 -9.40 2.81 8.49
CA GLY A 9 -9.81 2.17 7.24
C GLY A 9 -10.93 2.93 6.53
N ASP A 10 -12.03 3.25 7.22
CA ASP A 10 -13.18 3.94 6.64
C ASP A 10 -12.81 5.33 6.10
N GLY A 11 -11.91 6.04 6.80
CA GLY A 11 -11.35 7.31 6.35
C GLY A 11 -10.54 7.15 5.07
N TYR A 12 -9.59 6.21 5.06
CA TYR A 12 -8.76 5.91 3.89
C TYR A 12 -9.60 5.55 2.66
N VAL A 13 -10.54 4.60 2.81
CA VAL A 13 -11.45 4.17 1.75
C VAL A 13 -12.19 5.36 1.15
N ARG A 14 -12.78 6.20 2.01
CA ARG A 14 -13.55 7.37 1.57
C ARG A 14 -12.68 8.35 0.78
N ASP A 15 -11.47 8.61 1.26
CA ASP A 15 -10.58 9.56 0.61
C ASP A 15 -10.01 9.02 -0.70
N GLU A 16 -9.75 7.72 -0.80
CA GLU A 16 -9.34 7.10 -2.05
C GLU A 16 -10.42 7.15 -3.13
N PHE A 17 -11.67 6.85 -2.76
CA PHE A 17 -12.80 7.01 -3.69
C PHE A 17 -12.92 8.45 -4.19
N LYS A 18 -12.74 9.46 -3.31
CA LYS A 18 -12.77 10.88 -3.72
C LYS A 18 -11.65 11.23 -4.69
N ARG A 19 -10.42 10.80 -4.41
CA ARG A 19 -9.25 11.06 -5.26
C ARG A 19 -9.41 10.47 -6.67
N HIS A 20 -10.07 9.32 -6.75
CA HIS A 20 -10.28 8.57 -8.00
C HIS A 20 -11.64 8.80 -8.67
N LEU A 21 -12.44 9.79 -8.24
CA LEU A 21 -13.74 10.12 -8.84
C LEU A 21 -13.71 10.38 -10.35
N LYS A 22 -12.57 10.82 -10.88
CA LYS A 22 -12.37 11.18 -12.29
C LYS A 22 -11.49 10.18 -13.06
N CYS A 23 -11.19 9.02 -12.48
CA CYS A 23 -10.39 8.00 -13.18
C CYS A 23 -11.15 7.46 -14.41
N ASN A 24 -10.41 6.96 -15.39
CA ASN A 24 -11.05 6.39 -16.57
C ASN A 24 -11.68 5.01 -16.24
N PRO A 25 -12.64 4.51 -17.04
CA PRO A 25 -13.32 3.25 -16.73
C PRO A 25 -12.39 2.03 -16.60
N MET A 26 -11.28 2.01 -17.35
CA MET A 26 -10.29 0.91 -17.29
C MET A 26 -9.53 0.93 -15.98
N GLU A 27 -9.06 2.10 -15.55
CA GLU A 27 -8.41 2.29 -14.24
C GLU A 27 -9.35 1.91 -13.10
N ALA A 28 -10.62 2.34 -13.17
CA ALA A 28 -11.65 1.98 -12.19
C ALA A 28 -11.84 0.46 -12.10
N GLN A 29 -11.91 -0.23 -13.25
CA GLN A 29 -12.08 -1.68 -13.29
C GLN A 29 -10.86 -2.42 -12.70
N LEU A 30 -9.64 -2.00 -13.05
CA LEU A 30 -8.42 -2.58 -12.50
C LEU A 30 -8.38 -2.40 -10.98
N PHE A 31 -8.66 -1.19 -10.51
CA PHE A 31 -8.70 -0.86 -9.10
C PHE A 31 -9.72 -1.70 -8.32
N MET A 32 -10.96 -1.84 -8.83
CA MET A 32 -11.98 -2.67 -8.19
C MET A 32 -11.60 -4.15 -8.16
N THR A 33 -10.88 -4.63 -9.18
CA THR A 33 -10.39 -6.02 -9.25
C THR A 33 -9.36 -6.29 -8.15
N GLU A 34 -8.34 -5.44 -8.04
CA GLU A 34 -7.31 -5.56 -7.00
C GLU A 34 -7.90 -5.37 -5.60
N TRP A 35 -8.86 -4.46 -5.44
CA TRP A 35 -9.52 -4.28 -4.15
C TRP A 35 -10.35 -5.49 -3.73
N ALA A 36 -11.11 -6.09 -4.65
CA ALA A 36 -11.86 -7.31 -4.38
C ALA A 36 -10.93 -8.48 -4.01
N ARG A 37 -9.76 -8.56 -4.66
CA ARG A 37 -8.72 -9.53 -4.32
C ARG A 37 -8.18 -9.30 -2.90
N TYR A 38 -7.79 -8.08 -2.56
CA TYR A 38 -7.32 -7.71 -1.23
C TYR A 38 -8.34 -8.03 -0.13
N ALA A 39 -9.61 -7.62 -0.33
CA ALA A 39 -10.69 -7.91 0.61
C ALA A 39 -10.89 -9.42 0.81
N SER A 40 -10.77 -10.20 -0.26
CA SER A 40 -10.86 -11.66 -0.21
C SER A 40 -9.69 -12.28 0.57
N THR A 41 -8.45 -11.81 0.35
CA THR A 41 -7.26 -12.25 1.09
C THR A 41 -7.40 -11.97 2.58
N ILE A 42 -7.70 -10.74 2.96
CA ILE A 42 -7.84 -10.36 4.38
C ILE A 42 -8.99 -11.10 5.06
N THR A 43 -10.13 -11.28 4.38
CA THR A 43 -11.28 -12.04 4.92
C THR A 43 -10.89 -13.47 5.28
N LYS A 44 -10.07 -14.11 4.44
CA LYS A 44 -9.55 -15.47 4.69
C LYS A 44 -8.55 -15.46 5.86
N GLN A 45 -7.61 -14.52 5.86
CA GLN A 45 -6.55 -14.44 6.87
C GLN A 45 -7.08 -14.14 8.28
N LEU A 46 -8.11 -13.30 8.38
CA LEU A 46 -8.81 -12.99 9.63
C LEU A 46 -9.71 -14.13 10.13
N GLY A 47 -9.88 -15.21 9.36
CA GLY A 47 -10.76 -16.31 9.75
C GLY A 47 -12.25 -15.95 9.78
N LEU A 48 -12.66 -14.85 9.13
CA LEU A 48 -14.08 -14.49 9.05
C LEU A 48 -14.91 -15.54 8.27
N ARG A 49 -14.23 -16.36 7.46
CA ARG A 49 -14.79 -17.53 6.76
C ARG A 49 -13.92 -18.78 6.97
N GLY A 50 -13.31 -18.96 8.15
CA GLY A 50 -12.43 -20.10 8.43
C GLY A 50 -11.57 -19.96 9.68
N LYS A 51 -10.49 -20.73 9.81
CA LYS A 51 -9.51 -20.53 10.89
C LYS A 51 -8.60 -19.35 10.56
N PRO A 52 -8.35 -18.42 11.49
CA PRO A 52 -7.43 -17.30 11.26
C PRO A 52 -6.01 -17.82 11.05
N LYS A 53 -5.30 -17.23 10.09
CA LYS A 53 -3.93 -17.66 9.72
C LYS A 53 -2.86 -17.08 10.66
N GLY A 54 -3.19 -16.00 11.39
CA GLY A 54 -2.26 -15.30 12.29
C GLY A 54 -1.33 -14.29 11.60
N GLU A 55 -1.30 -14.30 10.27
CA GLU A 55 -0.52 -13.40 9.42
C GLU A 55 -1.46 -12.61 8.50
N LEU A 56 -1.18 -11.32 8.32
CA LEU A 56 -1.93 -10.42 7.44
C LEU A 56 -1.07 -9.99 6.26
N GLY A 57 -1.66 -9.95 5.07
CA GLY A 57 -0.99 -9.60 3.83
C GLY A 57 -0.35 -10.79 3.11
N GLU A 58 0.21 -10.52 1.94
CA GLU A 58 0.93 -11.47 1.09
C GLU A 58 2.26 -10.83 0.69
N GLU A 59 3.26 -11.64 0.35
CA GLU A 59 4.49 -11.12 -0.22
C GLU A 59 4.20 -10.42 -1.56
N MET A 60 4.83 -9.25 -1.76
CA MET A 60 4.69 -8.49 -3.00
C MET A 60 5.48 -9.18 -4.11
N ASP A 61 4.88 -9.28 -5.30
CA ASP A 61 5.59 -9.75 -6.49
C ASP A 61 6.78 -8.82 -6.79
N PRO A 62 8.02 -9.34 -6.91
CA PRO A 62 9.18 -8.53 -7.26
C PRO A 62 8.98 -7.70 -8.52
N ASN A 63 8.26 -8.21 -9.53
CA ASN A 63 7.99 -7.46 -10.75
C ASN A 63 7.10 -6.24 -10.49
N ALA A 64 6.20 -6.31 -9.50
CA ALA A 64 5.36 -5.17 -9.14
C ALA A 64 6.19 -4.05 -8.49
N VAL A 65 7.26 -4.39 -7.76
CA VAL A 65 8.20 -3.41 -7.19
C VAL A 65 8.94 -2.68 -8.30
N GLU A 66 9.37 -3.38 -9.35
CA GLU A 66 10.06 -2.78 -10.50
C GLU A 66 9.15 -1.84 -11.32
N MET A 67 7.83 -2.01 -11.24
CA MET A 67 6.85 -1.14 -11.91
C MET A 67 6.53 0.14 -11.13
N LEU A 68 7.00 0.28 -9.90
CA LEU A 68 6.79 1.49 -9.10
C LEU A 68 7.60 2.65 -9.67
N LYS A 69 7.01 3.85 -9.63
CA LYS A 69 7.76 5.09 -9.87
C LYS A 69 8.72 5.36 -8.72
N ASP A 70 9.78 6.12 -8.97
CA ASP A 70 10.81 6.46 -7.98
C ASP A 70 10.22 7.03 -6.68
N ASP A 71 9.23 7.92 -6.78
CA ASP A 71 8.55 8.49 -5.62
C ASP A 71 7.74 7.46 -4.83
N GLN A 72 7.14 6.49 -5.51
CA GLN A 72 6.40 5.40 -4.87
C GLN A 72 7.33 4.41 -4.17
N VAL A 73 8.52 4.18 -4.71
CA VAL A 73 9.55 3.34 -4.05
C VAL A 73 10.02 4.00 -2.76
N VAL A 74 10.28 5.30 -2.78
CA VAL A 74 10.65 6.07 -1.57
C VAL A 74 9.53 5.99 -0.53
N GLN A 75 8.27 6.23 -0.92
CA GLN A 75 7.13 6.12 -0.01
C GLN A 75 6.99 4.72 0.60
N LEU A 76 7.20 3.66 -0.19
CA LEU A 76 7.14 2.28 0.30
C LEU A 76 8.27 2.00 1.30
N TYR A 77 9.47 2.55 1.07
CA TYR A 77 10.59 2.45 1.98
C TYR A 77 10.35 3.20 3.29
N GLU A 78 9.88 4.44 3.23
CA GLU A 78 9.51 5.23 4.41
C GLU A 78 8.43 4.53 5.25
N LEU A 79 7.43 3.95 4.58
CA LEU A 79 6.41 3.15 5.25
C LEU A 79 7.01 1.94 5.97
N MET A 80 7.98 1.25 5.36
CA MET A 80 8.67 0.10 5.98
C MET A 80 9.48 0.51 7.21
N LEU A 81 10.14 1.67 7.18
CA LEU A 81 10.86 2.21 8.34
C LEU A 81 9.90 2.57 9.48
N ALA A 82 8.83 3.31 9.17
CA ALA A 82 7.81 3.69 10.13
C ALA A 82 7.15 2.47 10.80
N ALA A 83 6.81 1.45 10.00
CA ALA A 83 6.21 0.21 10.50
C ALA A 83 7.15 -0.60 11.41
N LYS A 84 8.47 -0.48 11.21
CA LYS A 84 9.49 -1.12 12.07
C LYS A 84 9.87 -0.28 13.29
N GLY A 85 9.28 0.91 13.46
CA GLY A 85 9.66 1.84 14.52
C GLY A 85 11.09 2.35 14.39
N LEU A 86 11.62 2.37 13.17
CA LEU A 86 12.93 2.93 12.88
C LEU A 86 12.74 4.41 12.56
N GLU A 87 13.36 5.29 13.34
CA GLU A 87 13.54 6.69 12.95
C GLU A 87 14.55 6.72 11.80
N GLY A 88 14.05 6.61 10.57
CA GLY A 88 14.87 6.85 9.39
C GLY A 88 15.15 8.33 9.24
N ASP A 89 16.41 8.69 8.97
CA ASP A 89 16.70 9.95 8.30
C ASP A 89 15.75 10.04 7.10
N THR A 90 14.86 11.03 7.11
CA THR A 90 13.88 11.23 6.05
C THR A 90 14.64 11.33 4.73
N ILE A 91 14.42 10.42 3.79
CA ILE A 91 15.06 10.51 2.48
C ILE A 91 14.48 11.75 1.81
N THR A 92 15.30 12.79 1.71
CA THR A 92 14.90 14.05 1.11
C THR A 92 15.01 13.97 -0.41
N ALA A 93 14.34 14.87 -1.11
CA ALA A 93 14.46 14.98 -2.57
C ALA A 93 15.91 15.19 -3.04
N ASP A 94 16.81 15.65 -2.16
CA ASP A 94 18.23 15.85 -2.43
C ASP A 94 19.01 14.52 -2.43
N ASP A 95 18.61 13.54 -1.61
CA ASP A 95 19.23 12.21 -1.57
C ASP A 95 18.98 11.43 -2.88
N VAL A 96 17.80 11.60 -3.47
CA VAL A 96 17.45 11.01 -4.78
C VAL A 96 18.22 11.68 -5.91
N ARG A 97 18.42 13.02 -5.87
CA ARG A 97 19.17 13.76 -6.89
C ARG A 97 20.68 13.50 -6.86
N GLY A 98 21.24 13.12 -5.71
CA GLY A 98 22.66 12.81 -5.55
C GLY A 98 23.11 11.58 -6.35
N SER A 99 22.21 10.62 -6.59
CA SER A 99 22.57 9.35 -7.25
C SER A 99 22.75 9.46 -8.78
N SER A 100 22.28 10.54 -9.42
CA SER A 100 22.47 10.76 -10.87
C SER A 100 23.78 11.48 -11.24
N LYS A 101 24.68 11.74 -10.28
CA LYS A 101 25.94 12.49 -10.52
C LYS A 101 27.23 11.73 -10.23
N SER A 102 27.19 10.41 -10.14
CA SER A 102 28.42 9.61 -10.05
C SER A 102 28.58 8.67 -11.26
N LYS A 103 29.37 9.20 -12.21
CA LYS A 103 30.05 8.57 -13.37
C LYS A 103 29.23 8.17 -14.60
#